data_AF-A0A3A9J437-F1
#
_entry.id   AF-A0A3A9J437-F1
#
_cell.length_a   1.000
_cell.length_b   1.000
_cell.length_c   1.000
_cell.angle_alpha   90.00
_cell.angle_beta   90.00
_cell.angle_gamma   90.00
#
_symmetry.space_group_name_H-M   'P 1'
#
loop_
_entity.id
_entity.type
_entity.pdbx_description
1 polymer ?
#
loop_
_entity_poly.entity_id
_entity_poly.type
_entity_poly.pdbx_seq_one_letter_code
_entity_poly.pdbx_strand_id
1 'polypeptide(L)'
;MKKTTLSWAIIGALGLVGCGGGGGDSGGGTTPPEPQPRALPVAGVYLPVLMDAQGQLINRPVNDSYRAVGFVYPASTEGTGWAMNIAEKRSATVSTYTFPQGFSSLNKGEGYPLTLSLLVNKSQPSTFDSAEQKSNTNVDGLVKVASVPDAAGSSQSLWVLDYRPVKAKIDSALTIQNWGGQVALQPMVTAPINADSWYNLGESALFQDFKTERSNNGLGIKLTILFKEGCSVSGETEANTQGLNKLTLTGWNNRSCSFNTLTGPADIKEGKIYEGLWETKMRDFANRNASVTAYLTMKPGSNGQKDTLVLGIPEITGITPFLLEAQPL
;
A
#
# COMPACT_ATOMS: atom_id res chain seq x y z
N MET A 1 21.63 -42.43 -23.81
CA MET A 1 21.06 -41.16 -24.32
C MET A 1 21.22 -40.09 -23.26
N LYS A 2 22.12 -39.12 -23.49
CA LYS A 2 22.26 -37.90 -22.68
C LYS A 2 22.59 -36.78 -23.66
N LYS A 3 21.72 -35.78 -23.75
CA LYS A 3 22.00 -34.50 -24.41
C LYS A 3 21.64 -33.40 -23.44
N THR A 4 22.68 -32.83 -22.85
CA THR A 4 22.68 -31.59 -22.08
C THR A 4 22.68 -30.44 -23.08
N THR A 5 21.65 -29.60 -23.04
CA THR A 5 21.60 -28.34 -23.80
C THR A 5 21.80 -27.18 -22.83
N LEU A 6 22.97 -26.57 -22.94
CA LEU A 6 23.36 -25.29 -22.35
C LEU A 6 22.67 -24.18 -23.16
N SER A 7 22.01 -23.21 -22.53
CA SER A 7 21.52 -22.02 -23.23
C SER A 7 21.73 -20.75 -22.41
N TRP A 8 22.89 -20.14 -22.69
CA TRP A 8 23.16 -18.72 -22.93
C TRP A 8 22.44 -17.67 -22.06
N ALA A 9 23.22 -17.11 -21.13
CA ALA A 9 22.99 -15.84 -20.47
C ALA A 9 23.25 -14.67 -21.45
N ILE A 10 22.31 -13.73 -21.56
CA ILE A 10 22.54 -12.46 -22.23
C ILE A 10 23.02 -11.46 -21.17
N ILE A 11 24.30 -11.15 -21.26
CA ILE A 11 24.96 -10.03 -20.58
C ILE A 11 24.72 -8.79 -21.46
N GLY A 12 23.90 -7.86 -20.99
CA GLY A 12 23.73 -6.53 -21.61
C GLY A 12 24.63 -5.51 -20.92
N ALA A 13 25.63 -5.02 -21.65
CA ALA A 13 26.74 -4.22 -21.17
C ALA A 13 26.38 -2.76 -20.81
N LEU A 14 27.09 -2.25 -19.82
CA LEU A 14 27.24 -0.84 -19.46
C LEU A 14 27.88 -0.06 -20.62
N GLY A 15 27.22 0.99 -21.10
CA GLY A 15 27.80 1.99 -21.98
C GLY A 15 28.29 3.20 -21.18
N LEU A 16 29.60 3.24 -20.88
CA LEU A 16 30.33 4.45 -20.54
C LEU A 16 30.80 5.10 -21.85
N VAL A 17 30.51 6.39 -22.04
CA VAL A 17 31.20 7.28 -22.99
C VAL A 17 31.30 8.62 -22.24
N GLY A 18 32.47 9.22 -21.98
CA GLY A 18 33.67 9.32 -22.80
C GLY A 18 33.78 10.78 -23.24
N CYS A 19 34.50 11.60 -22.47
CA CYS A 19 34.85 12.97 -22.80
C CYS A 19 35.98 12.98 -23.83
N GLY A 20 35.84 13.68 -24.97
CA GLY A 20 36.93 13.86 -25.92
C GLY A 20 36.53 14.36 -27.31
N GLY A 21 36.67 15.67 -27.53
CA GLY A 21 37.32 16.27 -28.70
C GLY A 21 36.68 16.24 -30.10
N GLY A 22 36.31 17.44 -30.58
CA GLY A 22 36.83 17.96 -31.84
C GLY A 22 36.04 17.73 -33.15
N GLY A 23 35.37 18.80 -33.61
CA GLY A 23 35.38 19.23 -35.02
C GLY A 23 34.44 18.57 -36.03
N GLY A 24 33.50 19.37 -36.57
CA GLY A 24 33.06 19.27 -37.96
C GLY A 24 31.79 18.48 -38.27
N ASP A 25 30.80 19.22 -38.77
CA ASP A 25 29.74 18.84 -39.72
C ASP A 25 28.53 17.97 -39.32
N SER A 26 27.43 18.39 -39.94
CA SER A 26 26.13 17.74 -40.11
C SER A 26 25.21 17.69 -38.89
N GLY A 27 24.22 18.58 -38.91
CA GLY A 27 23.08 18.61 -37.99
C GLY A 27 22.23 17.35 -38.10
N GLY A 28 22.67 16.28 -37.45
CA GLY A 28 21.85 15.15 -37.05
C GLY A 28 21.30 15.42 -35.67
N GLY A 29 20.26 16.26 -35.58
CA GLY A 29 19.54 16.44 -34.33
C GLY A 29 18.87 15.11 -33.96
N THR A 30 19.49 14.33 -33.08
CA THR A 30 18.83 13.18 -32.47
C THR A 30 17.63 13.73 -31.71
N THR A 31 16.43 13.45 -32.21
CA THR A 31 15.19 13.75 -31.49
C THR A 31 15.33 13.15 -30.09
N PRO A 32 15.09 13.91 -29.01
CA PRO A 32 15.14 13.37 -27.67
C PRO A 32 14.29 12.10 -27.60
N PRO A 33 14.76 11.02 -26.95
CA PRO A 33 13.99 9.79 -26.85
C PRO A 33 12.62 10.10 -26.26
N GLU A 34 11.59 9.51 -26.86
CA GLU A 34 10.23 9.73 -26.42
C GLU A 34 10.09 9.33 -24.94
N PRO A 35 9.46 10.16 -24.09
CA PRO A 35 9.27 9.83 -22.68
C PRO A 35 8.66 8.44 -22.54
N GLN A 36 9.19 7.65 -21.62
CA GLN A 36 8.69 6.31 -21.32
C GLN A 36 7.98 6.32 -19.97
N PRO A 37 6.96 5.46 -19.78
CA PRO A 37 6.40 5.22 -18.45
C PRO A 37 7.50 4.84 -17.46
N ARG A 38 7.37 5.36 -16.22
CA ARG A 38 8.30 5.04 -15.14
C ARG A 38 8.25 3.54 -14.82
N ALA A 39 9.42 2.94 -14.53
CA ALA A 39 9.48 1.61 -13.98
C ALA A 39 8.94 1.60 -12.53
N LEU A 40 8.12 0.61 -12.20
CA LEU A 40 7.42 0.52 -10.92
C LEU A 40 7.60 -0.85 -10.26
N PRO A 41 7.40 -0.95 -8.94
CA PRO A 41 7.32 -2.25 -8.28
C PRO A 41 6.23 -3.12 -8.90
N VAL A 42 6.47 -4.44 -8.89
CA VAL A 42 5.46 -5.41 -9.33
C VAL A 42 4.25 -5.35 -8.41
N ALA A 43 3.05 -5.56 -8.94
CA ALA A 43 1.85 -5.64 -8.11
C ALA A 43 1.98 -6.73 -7.06
N GLY A 44 1.60 -6.42 -5.81
CA GLY A 44 1.82 -7.32 -4.69
C GLY A 44 1.61 -6.65 -3.34
N VAL A 45 1.83 -7.43 -2.29
CA VAL A 45 1.88 -6.94 -0.91
C VAL A 45 3.32 -6.85 -0.46
N TYR A 46 3.63 -5.75 0.22
CA TYR A 46 4.97 -5.39 0.64
C TYR A 46 4.96 -5.00 2.11
N LEU A 47 6.07 -5.28 2.78
CA LEU A 47 6.40 -4.70 4.07
C LEU A 47 7.12 -3.38 3.76
N PRO A 48 6.49 -2.22 4.05
CA PRO A 48 7.18 -0.94 3.93
C PRO A 48 8.16 -0.77 5.10
N VAL A 49 9.46 -0.75 4.78
CA VAL A 49 10.53 -0.54 5.76
C VAL A 49 11.01 0.90 5.67
N LEU A 50 10.92 1.62 6.79
CA LEU A 50 11.38 3.01 6.87
C LEU A 50 12.90 3.08 6.73
N MET A 51 13.37 4.12 6.06
CA MET A 51 14.80 4.42 5.92
C MET A 51 15.15 5.66 6.72
N ASP A 52 16.34 5.68 7.32
CA ASP A 52 16.86 6.87 8.02
C ASP A 52 17.36 7.94 7.05
N ALA A 53 17.87 9.05 7.58
CA ALA A 53 18.39 10.16 6.78
C ALA A 53 19.66 9.80 5.98
N GLN A 54 20.36 8.73 6.37
CA GLN A 54 21.55 8.20 5.73
C GLN A 54 21.21 7.15 4.64
N GLY A 55 19.93 6.78 4.53
CA GLY A 55 19.45 5.78 3.57
C GLY A 55 19.65 4.34 4.04
N GLN A 56 19.79 4.10 5.34
CA GLN A 56 19.85 2.76 5.92
C GLN A 56 18.45 2.28 6.35
N LEU A 57 18.21 0.98 6.30
CA LEU A 57 16.96 0.40 6.79
C LEU A 57 16.87 0.53 8.31
N ILE A 58 15.77 1.10 8.80
CA ILE A 58 15.47 1.14 10.21
C ILE A 58 14.89 -0.22 10.61
N ASN A 59 15.65 -0.98 11.39
CA ASN A 59 15.17 -2.27 11.88
C ASN A 59 14.04 -2.07 12.89
N ARG A 60 12.82 -2.44 12.49
CA ARG A 60 11.61 -2.43 13.31
C ARG A 60 10.94 -3.80 13.20
N PRO A 61 10.98 -4.65 14.26
CA PRO A 61 10.27 -5.92 14.20
C PRO A 61 8.77 -5.65 14.13
N VAL A 62 8.10 -6.27 13.15
CA VAL A 62 6.64 -6.20 13.04
C VAL A 62 6.03 -6.93 14.23
N ASN A 63 5.26 -6.24 15.07
CA ASN A 63 4.61 -6.75 16.27
C ASN A 63 3.43 -5.83 16.67
N ASP A 64 2.87 -6.00 17.86
CA ASP A 64 1.73 -5.18 18.32
C ASP A 64 2.05 -3.70 18.50
N SER A 65 3.33 -3.35 18.69
CA SER A 65 3.79 -1.96 18.80
C SER A 65 4.21 -1.35 17.46
N TYR A 66 4.47 -2.16 16.43
CA TYR A 66 4.84 -1.68 15.10
C TYR A 66 4.22 -2.56 14.02
N ARG A 67 3.29 -1.99 13.26
CA ARG A 67 2.61 -2.66 12.15
C ARG A 67 2.86 -1.93 10.86
N ALA A 68 3.06 -2.67 9.78
CA ALA A 68 3.45 -2.13 8.50
C ALA A 68 2.98 -3.05 7.38
N VAL A 69 2.18 -2.51 6.47
CA VAL A 69 1.68 -3.23 5.30
C VAL A 69 1.49 -2.25 4.14
N GLY A 70 1.78 -2.71 2.92
CA GLY A 70 1.66 -1.91 1.71
C GLY A 70 1.14 -2.73 0.54
N PHE A 71 0.31 -2.11 -0.30
CA PHE A 71 -0.13 -2.66 -1.57
C PHE A 71 0.50 -1.86 -2.69
N VAL A 72 1.00 -2.57 -3.70
CA VAL A 72 1.15 -2.04 -5.06
C VAL A 72 0.07 -2.73 -5.87
N TYR A 73 -0.90 -1.97 -6.36
CA TYR A 73 -2.04 -2.53 -7.07
C TYR A 73 -1.65 -2.92 -8.50
N PRO A 74 -2.34 -3.90 -9.12
CA PRO A 74 -2.23 -4.15 -10.55
C PRO A 74 -2.45 -2.89 -11.37
N ALA A 75 -1.69 -2.72 -12.45
CA ALA A 75 -1.81 -1.58 -13.35
C ALA A 75 -3.23 -1.49 -13.92
N SER A 76 -3.80 -0.28 -13.90
CA SER A 76 -5.04 0.06 -14.58
C SER A 76 -4.75 0.70 -15.94
N THR A 77 -5.82 1.06 -16.66
CA THR A 77 -5.72 1.85 -17.89
C THR A 77 -5.20 3.27 -17.64
N GLU A 78 -5.31 3.77 -16.41
CA GLU A 78 -4.92 5.14 -16.04
C GLU A 78 -3.52 5.21 -15.45
N GLY A 79 -3.03 4.11 -14.84
CA GLY A 79 -1.80 4.12 -14.07
C GLY A 79 -1.70 2.99 -13.06
N THR A 80 -0.67 3.09 -12.23
CA THR A 80 -0.42 2.15 -11.13
C THR A 80 -0.40 2.93 -9.82
N GLY A 81 -1.25 2.51 -8.89
CA GLY A 81 -1.34 3.07 -7.55
C GLY A 81 -0.70 2.18 -6.50
N TRP A 82 -0.25 2.79 -5.42
CA TRP A 82 0.17 2.09 -4.20
C TRP A 82 -0.28 2.85 -2.97
N ALA A 83 -0.42 2.11 -1.89
CA ALA A 83 -0.83 2.64 -0.61
C ALA A 83 -0.23 1.81 0.53
N MET A 84 0.13 2.48 1.61
CA MET A 84 0.82 1.88 2.75
C MET A 84 0.17 2.35 4.04
N ASN A 85 0.22 1.50 5.06
CA ASN A 85 -0.14 1.81 6.42
C ASN A 85 1.04 1.41 7.32
N ILE A 86 1.57 2.38 8.04
CA ILE A 86 2.66 2.20 9.00
C ILE A 86 2.19 2.76 10.34
N ALA A 87 1.99 1.90 11.32
CA ALA A 87 1.52 2.24 12.65
C ALA A 87 2.62 1.97 13.68
N GLU A 88 2.95 2.98 14.49
CA GLU A 88 3.90 2.87 15.61
C GLU A 88 3.20 3.28 16.91
N LYS A 89 3.06 2.32 17.83
CA LYS A 89 2.56 2.54 19.18
C LYS A 89 3.74 2.85 20.11
N ARG A 90 3.80 4.07 20.61
CA ARG A 90 4.86 4.53 21.52
C ARG A 90 4.54 4.24 22.99
N SER A 91 3.26 4.16 23.32
CA SER A 91 2.78 3.79 24.66
C SER A 91 1.39 3.16 24.56
N ALA A 92 0.83 2.69 25.68
CA ALA A 92 -0.52 2.13 25.73
C ALA A 92 -1.59 3.05 25.07
N THR A 93 -1.38 4.37 25.11
CA THR A 93 -2.35 5.40 24.70
C THR A 93 -1.85 6.34 23.61
N VAL A 94 -0.61 6.15 23.11
CA VAL A 94 -0.01 7.01 22.08
C VAL A 94 0.37 6.18 20.86
N SER A 95 -0.23 6.51 19.73
CA SER A 95 0.02 5.87 18.44
C SER A 95 0.25 6.91 17.35
N THR A 96 1.17 6.61 16.44
CA THR A 96 1.40 7.35 15.21
C THR A 96 1.05 6.47 14.03
N TYR A 97 0.31 7.01 13.07
CA TYR A 97 -0.05 6.31 11.84
C TYR A 97 0.44 7.14 10.66
N THR A 98 1.14 6.50 9.73
CA THR A 98 1.68 7.13 8.53
C THR A 98 1.15 6.37 7.33
N PHE A 99 0.60 7.11 6.37
CA PHE A 99 0.03 6.54 5.16
C PHE A 99 0.69 7.10 3.90
N PRO A 100 1.88 6.59 3.54
CA PRO A 100 2.48 6.87 2.24
C PRO A 100 1.62 6.28 1.12
N GLN A 101 1.30 7.10 0.13
CA GLN A 101 0.56 6.68 -1.06
C GLN A 101 1.20 7.26 -2.31
N GLY A 102 0.91 6.69 -3.46
CA GLY A 102 1.25 7.31 -4.72
C GLY A 102 0.54 6.70 -5.90
N PHE A 103 0.59 7.43 -7.00
CA PHE A 103 -0.01 7.04 -8.26
C PHE A 103 0.87 7.53 -9.40
N SER A 104 1.27 6.59 -10.26
CA SER A 104 2.01 6.87 -11.48
C SER A 104 1.06 6.78 -12.66
N SER A 105 0.78 7.91 -13.30
CA SER A 105 -0.15 7.98 -14.43
C SER A 105 0.50 7.50 -15.73
N LEU A 106 -0.30 6.87 -16.60
CA LEU A 106 0.05 6.54 -17.99
C LEU A 106 -0.24 7.69 -18.97
N ASN A 107 -0.64 8.87 -18.48
CA ASN A 107 -0.92 10.04 -19.32
C ASN A 107 0.36 10.60 -19.96
N LYS A 108 0.64 10.16 -21.20
CA LYS A 108 1.77 10.62 -22.02
C LYS A 108 1.73 12.12 -22.32
N GLY A 109 0.54 12.71 -22.46
CA GLY A 109 0.38 14.15 -22.74
C GLY A 109 0.86 15.05 -21.61
N GLU A 110 0.84 14.53 -20.37
CA GLU A 110 1.37 15.19 -19.17
C GLU A 110 2.76 14.69 -18.77
N GLY A 111 3.39 13.87 -19.62
CA GLY A 111 4.72 13.33 -19.39
C GLY A 111 4.79 12.23 -18.34
N TYR A 112 3.72 11.46 -18.12
CA TYR A 112 3.63 10.39 -17.11
C TYR A 112 3.76 10.91 -15.66
N PRO A 113 2.83 11.77 -15.20
CA PRO A 113 2.95 12.42 -13.90
C PRO A 113 2.91 11.42 -12.74
N LEU A 114 3.68 11.73 -11.69
CA LEU A 114 3.70 11.00 -10.43
C LEU A 114 3.08 11.88 -9.32
N THR A 115 2.07 11.34 -8.65
CA THR A 115 1.51 11.91 -7.44
C THR A 115 2.00 11.12 -6.24
N LEU A 116 2.57 11.82 -5.25
CA LEU A 116 2.89 11.26 -3.94
C LEU A 116 2.04 11.96 -2.88
N SER A 117 1.48 11.19 -1.96
CA SER A 117 0.74 11.71 -0.80
C SER A 117 1.30 11.09 0.48
N LEU A 118 1.36 11.91 1.52
CA LEU A 118 1.71 11.47 2.86
C LEU A 118 0.69 12.07 3.82
N LEU A 119 -0.10 11.19 4.41
CA LEU A 119 -0.85 11.53 5.62
C LEU A 119 -0.08 11.02 6.83
N VAL A 120 -0.02 11.85 7.86
CA VAL A 120 0.40 11.40 9.18
C VAL A 120 -0.61 11.82 10.23
N ASN A 121 -0.88 10.88 11.13
CA ASN A 121 -1.80 11.03 12.25
C ASN A 121 -1.08 10.69 13.55
N LYS A 122 -1.40 11.42 14.61
CA LYS A 122 -0.91 11.18 15.96
C LYS A 122 -2.11 11.19 16.90
N SER A 123 -2.31 10.06 17.59
CA SER A 123 -3.37 9.89 18.57
C SER A 123 -2.78 9.83 19.96
N GLN A 124 -3.31 10.63 20.89
CA GLN A 124 -2.93 10.65 22.31
C GLN A 124 -4.20 10.80 23.18
N PRO A 125 -4.12 10.61 24.50
CA PRO A 125 -5.25 10.92 25.37
C PRO A 125 -5.75 12.34 25.12
N SER A 126 -7.04 12.49 24.78
CA SER A 126 -7.73 13.76 24.55
C SER A 126 -7.27 14.63 23.37
N THR A 127 -6.25 14.24 22.61
CA THR A 127 -5.76 14.98 21.44
C THR A 127 -5.55 14.08 20.22
N PHE A 128 -5.92 14.61 19.07
CA PHE A 128 -5.72 13.97 17.78
C PHE A 128 -5.20 15.01 16.79
N ASP A 129 -4.00 14.77 16.26
CA ASP A 129 -3.36 15.64 15.28
C ASP A 129 -3.24 14.90 13.94
N SER A 130 -3.51 15.61 12.85
CA SER A 130 -3.32 15.09 11.49
C SER A 130 -2.68 16.13 10.59
N ALA A 131 -1.83 15.66 9.68
CA ALA A 131 -1.21 16.48 8.65
C ALA A 131 -1.15 15.69 7.34
N GLU A 132 -1.73 16.23 6.28
CA GLU A 132 -1.65 15.69 4.93
C GLU A 132 -0.82 16.62 4.05
N GLN A 133 0.05 16.04 3.25
CA GLN A 133 0.71 16.76 2.17
C GLN A 133 0.65 15.92 0.90
N LYS A 134 0.37 16.60 -0.21
CA LYS A 134 0.42 16.02 -1.56
C LYS A 134 1.46 16.75 -2.39
N SER A 135 2.09 16.02 -3.30
CA SER A 135 2.98 16.55 -4.30
C SER A 135 2.67 15.90 -5.64
N ASN A 136 2.40 16.73 -6.64
CA ASN A 136 2.37 16.33 -8.04
C ASN A 136 3.73 16.71 -8.61
N THR A 137 4.53 15.71 -8.96
CA THR A 137 5.92 15.90 -9.36
C THR A 137 6.25 14.93 -10.47
N ASN A 138 7.05 15.37 -11.43
CA ASN A 138 7.59 14.48 -12.46
C ASN A 138 9.12 14.39 -12.32
N VAL A 139 9.58 14.27 -11.08
CA VAL A 139 11.01 14.20 -10.77
C VAL A 139 11.46 12.75 -10.78
N ASP A 140 12.53 12.50 -11.53
CA ASP A 140 13.16 11.20 -11.58
C ASP A 140 13.85 10.82 -10.28
N GLY A 141 13.85 9.51 -9.98
CA GLY A 141 14.50 8.95 -8.80
C GLY A 141 13.66 8.93 -7.53
N LEU A 142 12.40 9.42 -7.57
CA LEU A 142 11.46 9.30 -6.45
C LEU A 142 10.89 7.88 -6.27
N VAL A 143 10.90 7.08 -7.34
CA VAL A 143 10.62 5.65 -7.32
C VAL A 143 11.73 4.98 -8.09
N LYS A 144 12.52 4.14 -7.42
CA LYS A 144 13.69 3.50 -8.02
C LYS A 144 14.04 2.19 -7.33
N VAL A 145 14.77 1.32 -8.02
CA VAL A 145 15.50 0.23 -7.37
C VAL A 145 16.82 0.77 -6.84
N ALA A 146 17.15 0.47 -5.59
CA ALA A 146 18.41 0.86 -4.96
C ALA A 146 18.98 -0.29 -4.13
N SER A 147 20.31 -0.32 -4.01
CA SER A 147 21.00 -1.15 -3.02
C SER A 147 20.85 -0.49 -1.66
N VAL A 148 20.11 -1.13 -0.75
CA VAL A 148 19.81 -0.58 0.57
C VAL A 148 20.52 -1.40 1.64
N PRO A 149 21.40 -0.79 2.47
CA PRO A 149 22.06 -1.48 3.57
C PRO A 149 21.08 -1.71 4.73
N ASP A 150 21.16 -2.90 5.33
CA ASP A 150 20.55 -3.20 6.62
C ASP A 150 21.46 -2.79 7.78
N ALA A 151 20.92 -2.87 9.01
CA ALA A 151 21.66 -2.53 10.22
C ALA A 151 22.87 -3.45 10.51
N ALA A 152 22.94 -4.62 9.86
CA ALA A 152 24.06 -5.55 9.95
C ALA A 152 25.13 -5.31 8.86
N GLY A 153 24.93 -4.29 8.00
CA GLY A 153 25.83 -3.93 6.91
C GLY A 153 25.65 -4.75 5.63
N SER A 154 24.70 -5.69 5.59
CA SER A 154 24.37 -6.41 4.36
C SER A 154 23.46 -5.55 3.48
N SER A 155 23.66 -5.58 2.17
CA SER A 155 22.85 -4.79 1.23
C SER A 155 21.89 -5.67 0.43
N GLN A 156 20.67 -5.18 0.25
CA GLN A 156 19.64 -5.82 -0.58
C GLN A 156 19.12 -4.83 -1.62
N SER A 157 18.83 -5.33 -2.82
CA SER A 157 18.26 -4.53 -3.90
C SER A 157 16.74 -4.43 -3.72
N LEU A 158 16.25 -3.26 -3.31
CA LEU A 158 14.83 -3.01 -3.04
C LEU A 158 14.31 -1.83 -3.84
N TRP A 159 13.00 -1.82 -4.09
CA TRP A 159 12.31 -0.61 -4.52
C TRP A 159 12.29 0.39 -3.37
N VAL A 160 12.66 1.64 -3.66
CA VAL A 160 12.66 2.76 -2.72
C VAL A 160 11.72 3.83 -3.24
N LEU A 161 10.81 4.26 -2.36
CA LEU A 161 9.91 5.38 -2.56
C LEU A 161 10.39 6.57 -1.72
N ASP A 162 10.58 7.71 -2.37
CA ASP A 162 11.10 8.92 -1.75
C ASP A 162 10.00 9.95 -1.51
N TYR A 163 9.59 10.06 -0.25
CA TYR A 163 8.57 10.99 0.23
C TYR A 163 9.16 12.29 0.79
N ARG A 164 10.47 12.54 0.68
CA ARG A 164 11.09 13.79 1.16
C ARG A 164 10.52 15.06 0.51
N PRO A 165 10.05 15.06 -0.76
CA PRO A 165 9.31 16.20 -1.32
C PRO A 165 7.95 16.43 -0.64
N VAL A 166 7.41 15.43 0.04
CA VAL A 166 6.09 15.43 0.70
C VAL A 166 6.27 15.58 2.21
N LYS A 167 6.36 16.84 2.68
CA LYS A 167 6.73 17.17 4.07
C LYS A 167 5.52 17.27 5.02
N ALA A 168 4.71 16.22 5.14
CA ALA A 168 3.68 16.19 6.19
C ALA A 168 4.35 16.12 7.58
N LYS A 169 3.99 17.05 8.49
CA LYS A 169 4.60 17.18 9.82
C LYS A 169 3.54 17.45 10.88
N ILE A 170 3.74 16.88 12.07
CA ILE A 170 3.03 17.21 13.31
C ILE A 170 4.09 17.67 14.32
N ASP A 171 3.81 18.74 15.08
CA ASP A 171 4.72 19.30 16.09
C ASP A 171 6.14 19.62 15.56
N SER A 172 6.26 20.05 14.30
CA SER A 172 7.52 20.37 13.61
C SER A 172 8.49 19.18 13.38
N ALA A 173 8.16 17.97 13.83
CA ALA A 173 8.98 16.76 13.66
C ALA A 173 8.43 15.83 12.56
N LEU A 174 9.29 15.00 11.99
CA LEU A 174 8.83 13.82 11.25
C LEU A 174 8.24 12.84 12.26
N THR A 175 7.01 12.40 12.00
CA THR A 175 6.15 11.85 13.04
C THR A 175 6.59 10.47 13.51
N ILE A 176 7.23 9.67 12.65
CA ILE A 176 7.89 8.41 13.06
C ILE A 176 9.35 8.69 13.39
N GLN A 177 9.81 8.18 14.53
CA GLN A 177 11.16 8.42 15.03
C GLN A 177 12.21 7.91 14.03
N ASN A 178 13.24 8.74 13.79
CA ASN A 178 14.38 8.46 12.90
C ASN A 178 14.05 8.27 11.42
N TRP A 179 12.80 8.41 10.99
CA TRP A 179 12.44 8.29 9.59
C TRP A 179 13.02 9.47 8.78
N GLY A 180 13.82 9.17 7.75
CA GLY A 180 14.42 10.14 6.84
C GLY A 180 13.55 10.54 5.64
N GLY A 181 12.32 10.04 5.55
CA GLY A 181 11.38 10.34 4.48
C GLY A 181 11.43 9.39 3.28
N GLN A 182 12.18 8.29 3.35
CA GLN A 182 12.18 7.24 2.32
C GLN A 182 11.64 5.92 2.87
N VAL A 183 11.04 5.11 1.99
CA VAL A 183 10.47 3.80 2.32
C VAL A 183 11.00 2.78 1.33
N ALA A 184 11.63 1.71 1.83
CA ALA A 184 12.02 0.56 1.02
C ALA A 184 10.93 -0.51 1.05
N LEU A 185 10.67 -1.17 -0.07
CA LEU A 185 9.62 -2.17 -0.22
C LEU A 185 10.21 -3.57 -0.21
N GLN A 186 9.97 -4.30 0.87
CA GLN A 186 10.31 -5.71 0.97
C GLN A 186 9.09 -6.54 0.54
N PRO A 187 9.20 -7.39 -0.50
CA PRO A 187 8.10 -8.28 -0.88
C PRO A 187 7.67 -9.15 0.30
N MET A 188 6.37 -9.23 0.56
CA MET A 188 5.84 -10.11 1.60
C MET A 188 5.56 -11.50 1.04
N VAL A 189 5.89 -12.52 1.84
CA VAL A 189 5.43 -13.88 1.59
C VAL A 189 3.91 -13.91 1.79
N THR A 190 3.21 -14.55 0.86
CA THR A 190 1.76 -14.70 0.89
C THR A 190 1.38 -16.16 0.67
N ALA A 191 0.19 -16.55 1.11
CA ALA A 191 -0.34 -17.90 1.01
C ALA A 191 -1.82 -17.86 0.58
N PRO A 192 -2.35 -18.97 0.01
CA PRO A 192 -3.78 -19.13 -0.20
C PRO A 192 -4.55 -19.02 1.13
N ILE A 193 -5.74 -18.45 1.09
CA ILE A 193 -6.60 -18.19 2.25
C ILE A 193 -7.23 -19.51 2.71
N ASN A 194 -7.12 -19.84 4.00
CA ASN A 194 -7.45 -21.17 4.52
C ASN A 194 -8.31 -21.19 5.81
N ALA A 195 -8.71 -20.03 6.35
CA ALA A 195 -9.65 -19.94 7.48
C ALA A 195 -11.00 -19.38 7.01
N ASP A 196 -12.05 -19.61 7.79
CA ASP A 196 -13.44 -19.27 7.41
C ASP A 196 -13.93 -17.96 8.05
N SER A 197 -13.30 -17.53 9.15
CA SER A 197 -13.73 -16.34 9.88
C SER A 197 -12.54 -15.58 10.44
N TRP A 198 -12.61 -14.26 10.33
CA TRP A 198 -11.56 -13.34 10.71
C TRP A 198 -12.15 -12.15 11.46
N TYR A 199 -11.47 -11.75 12.52
CA TYR A 199 -11.80 -10.53 13.25
C TYR A 199 -10.79 -9.44 12.91
N ASN A 200 -11.26 -8.19 12.86
CA ASN A 200 -10.38 -7.06 12.67
C ASN A 200 -9.36 -6.98 13.81
N LEU A 201 -8.12 -6.67 13.50
CA LEU A 201 -7.10 -6.46 14.49
C LEU A 201 -7.33 -5.15 15.27
N GLY A 202 -8.01 -5.27 16.42
CA GLY A 202 -8.41 -4.16 17.28
C GLY A 202 -9.93 -3.94 17.24
N GLU A 203 -10.48 -3.24 18.24
CA GLU A 203 -11.89 -2.86 18.15
C GLU A 203 -12.08 -1.89 16.98
N SER A 204 -12.85 -2.27 15.97
CA SER A 204 -13.28 -1.36 14.91
C SER A 204 -14.61 -0.71 15.28
N ALA A 205 -14.84 0.53 14.88
CA ALA A 205 -16.15 1.16 14.99
C ALA A 205 -17.02 0.90 13.75
N LEU A 206 -16.42 0.46 12.62
CA LEU A 206 -17.14 0.10 11.39
C LEU A 206 -17.39 -1.40 11.24
N PHE A 207 -16.34 -2.20 11.45
CA PHE A 207 -16.37 -3.62 11.12
C PHE A 207 -16.83 -4.46 12.30
N GLN A 208 -17.69 -5.43 12.01
CA GLN A 208 -18.03 -6.51 12.92
C GLN A 208 -17.08 -7.68 12.68
N ASP A 209 -17.19 -8.33 11.51
CA ASP A 209 -16.45 -9.54 11.16
C ASP A 209 -16.17 -9.63 9.66
N PHE A 210 -15.23 -10.50 9.30
CA PHE A 210 -14.97 -10.91 7.92
C PHE A 210 -15.15 -12.42 7.82
N LYS A 211 -15.94 -12.87 6.85
CA LYS A 211 -16.17 -14.29 6.60
C LYS A 211 -15.65 -14.67 5.23
N THR A 212 -14.99 -15.80 5.15
CA THR A 212 -14.50 -16.37 3.89
C THR A 212 -15.11 -17.74 3.71
N GLU A 213 -15.61 -17.98 2.52
CA GLU A 213 -16.19 -19.26 2.12
C GLU A 213 -15.58 -19.64 0.77
N ARG A 214 -15.71 -20.91 0.36
CA ARG A 214 -15.39 -21.29 -1.01
C ARG A 214 -16.31 -20.53 -1.98
N SER A 215 -15.74 -19.94 -3.03
CA SER A 215 -16.53 -19.26 -4.07
C SER A 215 -17.47 -20.21 -4.81
N ASN A 216 -18.46 -19.67 -5.51
CA ASN A 216 -19.46 -20.47 -6.22
C ASN A 216 -18.85 -21.31 -7.36
N ASN A 217 -17.77 -20.82 -7.98
CA ASN A 217 -17.03 -21.56 -8.99
C ASN A 217 -16.14 -22.68 -8.40
N GLY A 218 -16.03 -22.76 -7.07
CA GLY A 218 -15.25 -23.77 -6.38
C GLY A 218 -13.72 -23.59 -6.44
N LEU A 219 -13.19 -22.57 -7.11
CA LEU A 219 -11.75 -22.37 -7.29
C LEU A 219 -11.18 -21.21 -6.45
N GLY A 220 -12.02 -20.26 -6.05
CA GLY A 220 -11.66 -19.08 -5.29
C GLY A 220 -12.31 -19.00 -3.91
N ILE A 221 -12.36 -17.78 -3.40
CA ILE A 221 -12.89 -17.42 -2.09
C ILE A 221 -13.98 -16.36 -2.27
N LYS A 222 -15.10 -16.57 -1.59
CA LYS A 222 -16.10 -15.54 -1.33
C LYS A 222 -15.75 -14.84 -0.02
N LEU A 223 -15.49 -13.54 -0.08
CA LEU A 223 -15.38 -12.69 1.10
C LEU A 223 -16.73 -12.03 1.38
N THR A 224 -17.17 -12.09 2.63
CA THR A 224 -18.29 -11.30 3.15
C THR A 224 -17.77 -10.40 4.27
N ILE A 225 -17.95 -9.09 4.10
CA ILE A 225 -17.63 -8.07 5.09
C ILE A 225 -18.92 -7.73 5.83
N LEU A 226 -18.92 -7.89 7.14
CA LEU A 226 -20.03 -7.55 8.02
C LEU A 226 -19.70 -6.25 8.76
N PHE A 227 -20.58 -5.27 8.64
CA PHE A 227 -20.46 -3.97 9.30
C PHE A 227 -21.38 -3.90 10.53
N LYS A 228 -20.99 -3.12 11.54
CA LYS A 228 -21.73 -3.00 12.80
C LYS A 228 -23.16 -2.46 12.67
N GLU A 229 -23.45 -1.71 11.61
CA GLU A 229 -24.82 -1.24 11.31
C GLU A 229 -25.72 -2.31 10.67
N GLY A 230 -25.23 -3.55 10.51
CA GLY A 230 -25.97 -4.63 9.86
C GLY A 230 -25.90 -4.59 8.33
N CYS A 231 -25.03 -3.75 7.76
CA CYS A 231 -24.65 -3.80 6.35
C CYS A 231 -23.79 -5.03 6.07
N SER A 232 -23.97 -5.64 4.90
CA SER A 232 -23.13 -6.74 4.43
C SER A 232 -22.79 -6.52 2.96
N VAL A 233 -21.50 -6.61 2.65
CA VAL A 233 -20.94 -6.48 1.31
C VAL A 233 -20.14 -7.73 1.02
N SER A 234 -20.24 -8.25 -0.21
CA SER A 234 -19.52 -9.48 -0.58
C SER A 234 -18.95 -9.42 -1.98
N GLY A 235 -17.92 -10.24 -2.21
CA GLY A 235 -17.30 -10.42 -3.51
C GLY A 235 -16.55 -11.75 -3.57
N GLU A 236 -16.38 -12.27 -4.78
CA GLU A 236 -15.71 -13.56 -5.02
C GLU A 236 -14.42 -13.37 -5.82
N THR A 237 -13.42 -14.16 -5.51
CA THR A 237 -12.20 -14.30 -6.30
C THR A 237 -12.36 -15.41 -7.33
N GLU A 238 -11.70 -15.29 -8.48
CA GLU A 238 -11.71 -16.34 -9.50
C GLU A 238 -10.95 -17.59 -9.05
N ALA A 239 -9.85 -17.38 -8.31
CA ALA A 239 -8.98 -18.42 -7.75
C ALA A 239 -8.51 -18.03 -6.34
N ASN A 240 -8.00 -19.00 -5.60
CA ASN A 240 -7.36 -18.80 -4.30
C ASN A 240 -5.86 -19.08 -4.41
N THR A 241 -5.09 -18.07 -4.81
CA THR A 241 -3.65 -18.20 -5.10
C THR A 241 -2.80 -17.38 -4.15
N GLN A 242 -1.49 -17.67 -4.14
CA GLN A 242 -0.50 -16.75 -3.56
C GLN A 242 -0.54 -15.40 -4.28
N GLY A 243 -0.30 -14.31 -3.55
CA GLY A 243 -0.35 -12.94 -4.06
C GLY A 243 -1.74 -12.30 -3.96
N LEU A 244 -1.96 -11.26 -4.77
CA LEU A 244 -3.19 -10.47 -4.76
C LEU A 244 -4.31 -11.23 -5.48
N ASN A 245 -5.39 -11.54 -4.76
CA ASN A 245 -6.61 -12.10 -5.32
C ASN A 245 -7.62 -10.97 -5.52
N LYS A 246 -7.98 -10.68 -6.77
CA LYS A 246 -8.96 -9.64 -7.10
C LYS A 246 -10.37 -10.13 -6.80
N LEU A 247 -11.20 -9.25 -6.24
CA LEU A 247 -12.64 -9.43 -6.09
C LEU A 247 -13.39 -8.14 -6.41
N THR A 248 -14.67 -8.26 -6.75
CA THR A 248 -15.58 -7.13 -6.92
C THR A 248 -16.61 -7.15 -5.80
N LEU A 249 -16.53 -6.16 -4.91
CA LEU A 249 -17.42 -5.99 -3.77
C LEU A 249 -18.74 -5.35 -4.22
N THR A 250 -19.84 -6.01 -3.88
CA THR A 250 -21.22 -5.63 -4.21
C THR A 250 -22.14 -5.81 -2.99
N GLY A 251 -23.39 -5.33 -3.10
CA GLY A 251 -24.36 -5.37 -1.99
C GLY A 251 -24.48 -4.06 -1.21
N TRP A 252 -23.85 -2.99 -1.69
CA TRP A 252 -23.84 -1.67 -1.03
C TRP A 252 -25.21 -0.99 -0.97
N ASN A 253 -26.17 -1.36 -1.83
CA ASN A 253 -27.52 -0.78 -1.85
C ASN A 253 -28.48 -1.35 -0.80
N ASN A 254 -28.03 -2.21 0.10
CA ASN A 254 -28.85 -2.67 1.21
C ASN A 254 -29.23 -1.46 2.09
N ARG A 255 -30.48 -1.40 2.55
CA ARG A 255 -30.97 -0.30 3.41
C ARG A 255 -30.18 -0.17 4.71
N SER A 256 -29.54 -1.24 5.17
CA SER A 256 -28.65 -1.22 6.33
C SER A 256 -27.26 -0.61 6.05
N CYS A 257 -26.88 -0.38 4.79
CA CYS A 257 -25.61 0.23 4.37
C CYS A 257 -25.71 1.76 4.34
N SER A 258 -26.08 2.35 5.48
CA SER A 258 -26.30 3.78 5.59
C SER A 258 -25.00 4.55 5.89
N PHE A 259 -24.03 3.88 6.49
CA PHE A 259 -22.73 4.38 6.92
C PHE A 259 -22.85 5.72 7.67
N ASN A 260 -23.71 5.76 8.71
CA ASN A 260 -23.95 6.92 9.58
C ASN A 260 -23.57 6.63 11.05
N THR A 261 -22.64 5.72 11.30
CA THR A 261 -22.26 5.29 12.65
C THR A 261 -21.25 6.23 13.30
N LEU A 262 -20.38 6.90 12.55
CA LEU A 262 -19.34 7.79 13.11
C LEU A 262 -19.76 9.27 13.03
N THR A 263 -20.70 9.67 13.89
CA THR A 263 -21.31 11.01 13.85
C THR A 263 -20.79 11.99 14.91
N GLY A 264 -19.94 11.54 15.85
CA GLY A 264 -19.58 12.33 17.04
C GLY A 264 -18.08 12.44 17.33
N PRO A 265 -17.62 13.55 17.95
CA PRO A 265 -16.26 13.68 18.50
C PRO A 265 -15.90 12.62 19.55
N ALA A 266 -16.89 11.93 20.11
CA ALA A 266 -16.70 10.87 21.10
C ALA A 266 -16.13 9.58 20.48
N ASP A 267 -16.50 9.24 19.23
CA ASP A 267 -16.01 8.04 18.53
C ASP A 267 -14.61 8.25 17.94
N ILE A 268 -14.19 9.52 17.80
CA ILE A 268 -12.84 9.94 17.42
C ILE A 268 -11.82 9.72 18.57
N LYS A 269 -12.30 9.54 19.82
CA LYS A 269 -11.44 9.50 21.03
C LYS A 269 -10.50 8.30 21.14
N GLU A 270 -10.59 7.32 20.26
CA GLU A 270 -9.70 6.15 20.24
C GLU A 270 -8.75 6.11 19.03
N GLY A 271 -8.60 7.23 18.31
CA GLY A 271 -7.64 7.32 17.20
C GLY A 271 -8.12 6.64 15.91
N LYS A 272 -9.43 6.40 15.76
CA LYS A 272 -10.06 5.77 14.58
C LYS A 272 -10.60 6.78 13.57
N ILE A 273 -10.08 8.01 13.54
CA ILE A 273 -10.56 9.05 12.60
C ILE A 273 -10.52 8.59 11.14
N TYR A 274 -9.60 7.67 10.81
CA TYR A 274 -9.50 7.12 9.46
C TYR A 274 -10.67 6.22 9.10
N GLU A 275 -11.29 5.56 10.08
CA GLU A 275 -12.54 4.83 9.85
C GLU A 275 -13.66 5.81 9.46
N GLY A 276 -13.75 7.01 10.05
CA GLY A 276 -14.70 8.04 9.61
C GLY A 276 -14.50 8.49 8.15
N LEU A 277 -13.25 8.52 7.71
CA LEU A 277 -12.92 8.81 6.31
C LEU A 277 -13.28 7.65 5.37
N TRP A 278 -13.07 6.40 5.81
CA TRP A 278 -13.52 5.21 5.08
C TRP A 278 -15.05 5.16 5.00
N GLU A 279 -15.75 5.48 6.10
CA GLU A 279 -17.20 5.53 6.17
C GLU A 279 -17.78 6.47 5.12
N THR A 280 -17.19 7.65 4.95
CA THR A 280 -17.61 8.62 3.92
C THR A 280 -17.57 7.99 2.52
N LYS A 281 -16.48 7.27 2.19
CA LYS A 281 -16.35 6.60 0.90
C LYS A 281 -17.27 5.39 0.75
N MET A 282 -17.49 4.63 1.82
CA MET A 282 -18.45 3.52 1.83
C MET A 282 -19.88 4.02 1.64
N ARG A 283 -20.22 5.18 2.22
CA ARG A 283 -21.50 5.86 1.99
C ARG A 283 -21.68 6.27 0.53
N ASP A 284 -20.64 6.82 -0.09
CA ASP A 284 -20.65 7.12 -1.53
C ASP A 284 -20.89 5.85 -2.36
N PHE A 285 -20.26 4.73 -1.98
CA PHE A 285 -20.48 3.43 -2.64
C PHE A 285 -21.93 2.94 -2.48
N ALA A 286 -22.51 3.07 -1.29
CA ALA A 286 -23.90 2.72 -1.02
C ALA A 286 -24.87 3.58 -1.84
N ASN A 287 -24.70 4.90 -1.81
CA ASN A 287 -25.55 5.85 -2.52
C ASN A 287 -25.61 5.61 -4.03
N ARG A 288 -24.49 5.18 -4.63
CA ARG A 288 -24.41 4.89 -6.07
C ARG A 288 -24.58 3.42 -6.45
N ASN A 289 -24.84 2.54 -5.47
CA ASN A 289 -24.82 1.08 -5.63
C ASN A 289 -23.58 0.60 -6.42
N ALA A 290 -22.40 0.97 -5.93
CA ALA A 290 -21.15 0.73 -6.63
C ALA A 290 -20.83 -0.76 -6.78
N SER A 291 -20.06 -1.09 -7.81
CA SER A 291 -19.24 -2.31 -7.84
C SER A 291 -17.80 -1.88 -7.58
N VAL A 292 -17.23 -2.33 -6.47
CA VAL A 292 -15.96 -1.80 -5.96
C VAL A 292 -14.88 -2.86 -6.10
N THR A 293 -13.78 -2.52 -6.77
CA THR A 293 -12.65 -3.45 -6.85
C THR A 293 -11.92 -3.52 -5.51
N ALA A 294 -11.61 -4.73 -5.05
CA ALA A 294 -10.75 -4.96 -3.89
C ALA A 294 -9.73 -6.07 -4.18
N TYR A 295 -8.69 -6.11 -3.36
CA TYR A 295 -7.65 -7.13 -3.42
C TYR A 295 -7.44 -7.76 -2.06
N LEU A 296 -7.37 -9.08 -2.05
CA LEU A 296 -7.30 -9.91 -0.86
C LEU A 296 -6.08 -10.82 -0.91
N THR A 297 -5.40 -10.99 0.21
CA THR A 297 -4.34 -12.00 0.38
C THR A 297 -4.28 -12.46 1.82
N MET A 298 -3.59 -13.57 2.07
CA MET A 298 -3.18 -13.96 3.42
C MET A 298 -1.67 -13.85 3.58
N LYS A 299 -1.25 -13.23 4.68
CA LYS A 299 0.11 -13.29 5.21
C LYS A 299 0.18 -14.47 6.19
N PRO A 300 1.00 -15.50 5.94
CA PRO A 300 1.17 -16.58 6.90
C PRO A 300 1.83 -16.06 8.18
N GLY A 301 1.39 -16.57 9.31
CA GLY A 301 1.98 -16.33 10.61
C GLY A 301 3.42 -16.84 10.70
N SER A 302 4.28 -16.14 11.44
CA SER A 302 5.64 -16.59 11.74
C SER A 302 6.03 -16.15 13.15
N ASN A 303 6.92 -16.90 13.81
CA ASN A 303 7.45 -16.58 15.14
C ASN A 303 6.36 -16.26 16.19
N GLY A 304 5.29 -17.06 16.22
CA GLY A 304 4.17 -16.90 17.15
C GLY A 304 3.09 -15.90 16.70
N GLN A 305 3.24 -15.26 15.53
CA GLN A 305 2.16 -14.47 14.91
C GLN A 305 1.13 -15.39 14.26
N LYS A 306 -0.15 -15.01 14.36
CA LYS A 306 -1.25 -15.67 13.62
C LYS A 306 -1.19 -15.31 12.13
N ASP A 307 -1.80 -16.16 11.31
CA ASP A 307 -2.15 -15.82 9.94
C ASP A 307 -2.93 -14.50 9.91
N THR A 308 -2.73 -13.70 8.89
CA THR A 308 -3.36 -12.38 8.78
C THR A 308 -3.95 -12.20 7.39
N LEU A 309 -5.26 -12.04 7.31
CA LEU A 309 -5.95 -11.63 6.10
C LEU A 309 -5.67 -10.14 5.86
N VAL A 310 -5.31 -9.79 4.64
CA VAL A 310 -5.02 -8.41 4.25
C VAL A 310 -5.95 -8.01 3.10
N LEU A 311 -6.69 -6.93 3.29
CA LEU A 311 -7.65 -6.39 2.32
C LEU A 311 -7.28 -4.96 1.94
N GLY A 312 -7.17 -4.70 0.64
CA GLY A 312 -6.96 -3.37 0.08
C GLY A 312 -8.08 -2.96 -0.87
N ILE A 313 -8.60 -1.73 -0.75
CA ILE A 313 -9.60 -1.17 -1.68
C ILE A 313 -8.98 0.07 -2.35
N PRO A 314 -8.49 -0.05 -3.60
CA PRO A 314 -7.83 1.05 -4.29
C PRO A 314 -8.74 2.24 -4.54
N GLU A 315 -10.06 2.08 -4.63
CA GLU A 315 -11.01 3.20 -4.85
C GLU A 315 -11.19 4.09 -3.62
N ILE A 316 -10.92 3.56 -2.41
CA ILE A 316 -10.86 4.37 -1.19
C ILE A 316 -9.48 5.03 -1.16
N THR A 317 -9.34 6.00 -2.06
CA THR A 317 -8.23 6.94 -2.14
C THR A 317 -8.56 8.21 -1.35
N GLY A 318 -7.52 8.91 -0.91
CA GLY A 318 -7.67 10.18 -0.22
C GLY A 318 -6.77 10.26 1.00
N ILE A 319 -7.27 10.90 2.04
CA ILE A 319 -6.54 11.17 3.29
C ILE A 319 -5.98 9.84 3.85
N THR A 320 -6.83 8.83 4.07
CA THR A 320 -6.37 7.50 4.53
C THR A 320 -6.70 6.40 3.51
N PRO A 321 -5.71 5.63 3.04
CA PRO A 321 -5.96 4.53 2.13
C PRO A 321 -6.61 3.38 2.89
N PHE A 322 -7.43 2.59 2.19
CA PHE A 322 -8.02 1.40 2.80
C PHE A 322 -7.06 0.21 2.75
N LEU A 323 -6.41 -0.05 3.88
CA LEU A 323 -5.64 -1.27 4.13
C LEU A 323 -6.07 -1.82 5.49
N LEU A 324 -6.62 -3.03 5.48
CA LEU A 324 -7.12 -3.70 6.67
C LEU A 324 -6.41 -5.04 6.88
N GLU A 325 -6.03 -5.30 8.13
CA GLU A 325 -5.47 -6.57 8.60
C GLU A 325 -6.46 -7.24 9.56
N ALA A 326 -6.81 -8.50 9.31
CA ALA A 326 -7.70 -9.30 10.16
C ALA A 326 -7.03 -10.63 10.53
N GLN A 327 -7.29 -11.14 11.74
CA GLN A 327 -6.73 -12.41 12.24
C GLN A 327 -7.82 -13.49 12.35
N PRO A 328 -7.46 -14.78 12.23
CA PRO A 328 -8.42 -15.86 12.38
C PRO A 328 -8.94 -15.90 13.81
N LEU A 329 -10.28 -16.04 13.92
CA LEU A 329 -10.98 -16.27 15.18
C LEU A 329 -10.53 -17.57 15.84
#